data_AF-A0A6G3XFF6-F1
#
_entry.id   AF-A0A6G3XFF6-F1
#
_cell.length_a   1.000
_cell.length_b   1.000
_cell.length_c   1.000
_cell.angle_alpha   90.00
_cell.angle_beta   90.00
_cell.angle_gamma   90.00
#
_symmetry.space_group_name_H-M   'P 1'
#
loop_
_entity.id
_entity.type
_entity.pdbx_description
1 polymer ?
#
loop_
_entity_poly.entity_id
_entity_poly.type
_entity_poly.pdbx_seq_one_letter_code
_entity_poly.pdbx_strand_id
1 'polypeptide(L)' 'LARRGNDTVLRVTDNGGGFDPTAVRRAGRHLGLVSMRHRANSVGGRLTVASEPGKGATIEMEVPGG' A
#
# COMPACT_ATOMS: atom_id res chain seq x y z
N LEU A 1 -2.63 4.80 -12.84
CA LEU A 1 -2.72 3.35 -13.08
C LEU A 1 -1.70 2.98 -14.15
N ALA A 2 -1.00 1.86 -14.00
CA ALA A 2 -0.02 1.35 -14.95
C ALA A 2 -0.19 -0.16 -15.11
N ARG A 3 0.46 -0.77 -16.11
CA ARG A 3 0.60 -2.23 -16.23
C ARG A 3 2.05 -2.65 -15.94
N ARG A 4 2.24 -3.77 -15.24
CA ARG A 4 3.54 -4.44 -15.06
C ARG A 4 3.37 -5.90 -15.50
N GLY A 5 3.83 -6.23 -16.70
CA GLY A 5 3.48 -7.51 -17.32
C GLY A 5 1.96 -7.63 -17.52
N ASN A 6 1.38 -8.72 -17.03
CA ASN A 6 -0.08 -8.90 -17.01
C ASN A 6 -0.75 -8.20 -15.84
N ASP A 7 -0.02 -7.66 -14.87
CA ASP A 7 -0.61 -7.09 -13.65
C ASP A 7 -1.00 -5.63 -13.83
N THR A 8 -2.07 -5.23 -13.16
CA THR A 8 -2.48 -3.82 -13.01
C THR A 8 -1.90 -3.24 -11.73
N VAL A 9 -1.26 -2.08 -11.84
CA VAL A 9 -0.59 -1.38 -10.75
C VAL A 9 -1.25 -0.03 -10.48
N LEU A 10 -1.69 0.17 -9.23
CA LEU A 10 -2.13 1.45 -8.69
C LEU A 10 -1.08 1.96 -7.71
N ARG A 11 -0.52 3.14 -7.98
CA ARG A 11 0.38 3.84 -7.07
C ARG A 11 -0.24 5.16 -6.63
N VAL A 12 -0.31 5.36 -5.32
CA VAL A 12 -0.73 6.62 -4.69
C VAL A 12 0.46 7.13 -3.88
N THR A 13 0.85 8.39 -4.12
CA THR A 13 1.92 9.06 -3.39
C THR A 13 1.39 10.38 -2.85
N ASP A 14 1.68 10.64 -1.58
CA ASP A 14 1.43 11.92 -0.93
C ASP A 14 2.73 12.54 -0.40
N ASN A 15 2.71 13.84 -0.16
CA ASN A 15 3.77 14.63 0.44
C ASN A 15 3.44 15.03 1.89
N GLY A 16 2.64 14.23 2.59
CA GLY A 16 2.24 14.49 3.97
C GLY A 16 3.36 14.20 4.99
N GLY A 17 2.99 14.12 6.27
CA GLY A 17 3.93 13.87 7.36
C GLY A 17 4.53 12.47 7.39
N GLY A 18 4.05 11.53 6.58
CA GLY A 18 4.49 10.12 6.60
C GLY A 18 4.33 9.44 7.97
N PHE A 19 4.84 8.22 8.08
CA PHE A 19 4.82 7.42 9.31
C PHE A 19 5.89 6.32 9.25
N ASP A 20 6.28 5.77 10.41
CA ASP A 20 7.08 4.53 10.46
C ASP A 20 6.15 3.30 10.31
N PRO A 21 6.25 2.52 9.20
CA PRO A 21 5.41 1.35 8.99
C PRO A 21 5.58 0.27 10.08
N THR A 22 6.76 0.17 10.69
CA THR A 22 7.06 -0.81 11.74
C THR A 22 6.35 -0.44 13.04
N ALA A 23 6.44 0.82 13.45
CA ALA A 23 5.73 1.33 14.61
C ALA A 23 4.21 1.20 14.45
N VAL A 24 3.68 1.57 13.27
CA VAL A 24 2.25 1.44 12.97
C VAL A 24 1.82 -0.02 13.10
N ARG A 25 2.55 -0.97 12.51
CA ARG A 25 2.20 -2.40 12.59
C ARG A 25 2.14 -2.91 14.03
N ARG A 26 3.09 -2.48 14.89
CA ARG A 26 3.13 -2.84 16.32
C ARG A 26 1.98 -2.25 17.12
N ALA A 27 1.53 -1.04 16.80
CA ALA A 27 0.47 -0.35 17.53
C ALA A 27 -0.94 -0.96 17.33
N GLY A 28 -1.12 -1.87 16.36
CA GLY A 28 -2.37 -2.59 16.13
C GLY A 28 -3.56 -1.75 15.60
N ARG A 29 -3.44 -0.41 15.58
CA ARG A 29 -4.50 0.52 15.16
C ARG A 29 -4.28 1.03 13.75
N HIS A 30 -4.39 0.14 12.76
CA HIS A 30 -4.12 0.46 11.34
C HIS A 30 -5.16 -0.12 10.38
N LEU A 31 -6.44 0.00 10.74
CA LEU A 31 -7.58 -0.58 10.01
C LEU A 31 -7.55 -0.26 8.51
N GLY A 32 -7.20 0.97 8.11
CA GLY A 32 -7.09 1.33 6.70
C GLY A 32 -6.09 0.48 5.92
N LEU A 33 -4.87 0.30 6.46
CA LEU A 33 -3.83 -0.53 5.83
C LEU A 33 -4.18 -2.02 5.87
N VAL A 34 -4.80 -2.49 6.95
CA VAL A 34 -5.32 -3.86 7.05
C VAL A 34 -6.37 -4.12 5.97
N SER A 35 -7.37 -3.26 5.84
CA SER A 35 -8.43 -3.40 4.83
C SER A 35 -7.88 -3.29 3.40
N MET A 36 -6.90 -2.41 3.15
CA MET A 36 -6.25 -2.34 1.83
C MET A 36 -5.48 -3.62 1.49
N ARG A 37 -4.72 -4.17 2.45
CA ARG A 37 -3.98 -5.42 2.24
C ARG A 37 -4.92 -6.61 2.08
N HIS A 38 -6.00 -6.68 2.84
CA HIS A 38 -7.02 -7.71 2.68
C HIS A 38 -7.67 -7.66 1.29
N ARG A 39 -8.04 -6.46 0.81
CA ARG A 39 -8.62 -6.27 -0.54
C ARG A 39 -7.65 -6.63 -1.66
N ALA A 40 -6.37 -6.30 -1.54
CA ALA A 40 -5.36 -6.74 -2.51
C ALA A 40 -5.25 -8.27 -2.52
N ASN A 41 -5.13 -8.89 -1.34
CA ASN A 41 -4.99 -10.33 -1.21
C ASN A 41 -6.25 -11.09 -1.69
N SER A 42 -7.46 -10.55 -1.50
CA SER A 42 -8.72 -11.20 -1.89
C SER A 42 -8.87 -11.38 -3.40
N VAL A 43 -8.08 -10.64 -4.20
CA VAL A 43 -8.04 -10.75 -5.66
C VAL A 43 -6.71 -11.33 -6.16
N GLY A 44 -5.94 -11.99 -5.29
CA GLY A 44 -4.64 -12.58 -5.65
C GLY A 44 -3.51 -11.55 -5.86
N GLY A 45 -3.74 -10.30 -5.45
CA GLY A 45 -2.76 -9.23 -5.54
C GLY A 45 -1.94 -9.02 -4.27
N ARG A 46 -1.19 -7.92 -4.26
CA ARG A 46 -0.28 -7.51 -3.19
C ARG A 46 -0.37 -6.00 -2.95
N LEU A 47 -0.16 -5.62 -1.69
CA LEU A 47 0.04 -4.23 -1.28
C LEU A 47 1.47 -4.03 -0.76
N THR A 48 2.14 -2.99 -1.24
CA THR A 48 3.41 -2.47 -0.72
C THR A 48 3.21 -1.05 -0.20
N VAL A 49 3.82 -0.75 0.95
CA VAL A 49 3.72 0.56 1.59
C VAL A 49 5.13 1.01 1.94
N ALA A 50 5.51 2.17 1.44
CA ALA A 50 6.75 2.86 1.78
C ALA A 50 6.37 4.20 2.41
N SER A 51 6.84 4.46 3.62
CA SER A 51 6.62 5.74 4.29
C SER A 51 7.75 5.99 5.26
N GLU A 52 8.06 7.27 5.46
CA GLU A 52 9.02 7.73 6.45
C GLU A 52 8.50 9.04 7.07
N PRO A 53 8.62 9.24 8.39
CA PRO A 53 8.26 10.50 9.03
C PRO A 53 8.93 11.70 8.35
N GLY A 54 8.13 12.70 7.99
CA GLY A 54 8.55 13.92 7.30
C GLY A 54 8.71 13.79 5.78
N LYS A 55 8.57 12.60 5.18
CA LYS A 55 8.78 12.37 3.74
C LYS A 55 7.54 11.93 2.96
N GLY A 56 6.39 11.88 3.61
CA GLY A 56 5.13 11.39 3.01
C GLY A 56 5.03 9.87 2.97
N ALA A 57 4.11 9.38 2.14
CA ALA A 57 3.89 7.96 1.93
C ALA A 57 3.66 7.63 0.45
N THR A 58 4.03 6.40 0.09
CA THR A 58 3.69 5.77 -1.19
C THR A 58 3.06 4.42 -0.91
N ILE A 59 1.88 4.21 -1.46
CA ILE A 59 1.14 2.96 -1.45
C ILE A 59 1.08 2.43 -2.88
N GLU A 60 1.55 1.20 -3.08
CA GLU A 60 1.48 0.50 -4.37
C GLU A 60 0.63 -0.77 -4.20
N MET A 61 -0.41 -0.90 -5.00
CA MET A 61 -1.23 -2.10 -5.14
C MET A 61 -0.99 -2.71 -6.51
N GLU A 62 -0.71 -4.00 -6.54
CA GLU A 62 -0.48 -4.79 -7.74
C GLU A 62 -1.48 -5.95 -7.72
N VAL A 63 -2.30 -6.08 -8.77
CA VAL A 63 -3.32 -7.13 -8.89
C VAL A 63 -3.22 -7.77 -10.26
N PRO A 64 -3.55 -9.06 -10.41
CA PRO A 64 -3.63 -9.72 -11.71
C PRO A 64 -4.53 -8.92 -12.65
N GLY A 65 -4.02 -8.53 -13.81
CA GLY A 65 -4.84 -8.01 -14.90
C GLY A 65 -5.54 -9.19 -15.56
N GLY A 66 -6.86 -9.11 -15.66
CA GLY A 66 -7.66 -10.08 -16.41
C GLY A 66 -7.28 -10.15 -17.88
#